data_AF-A0A0T6B931-F1
#
_entry.id   AF-A0A0T6B931-F1
#
_cell.length_a   1.000
_cell.length_b   1.000
_cell.length_c   1.000
_cell.angle_alpha   90.00
_cell.angle_beta   90.00
_cell.angle_gamma   90.00
#
_symmetry.space_group_name_H-M   'P 1'
#
loop_
_entity.id
_entity.type
_entity.pdbx_description
1 polymer ?
#
loop_
_entity_poly.entity_id
_entity_poly.type
_entity_poly.pdbx_seq_one_letter_code
_entity_poly.pdbx_strand_id
1 'polypeptide(L)'
;MFSLVISLFIFYKYRILRNNRTKIHKNLFIATTVQVITRLLMYIDENLDMKIIGETEYLCEACIVLLEYAKTAMFMWMFIEGLYLHNVITVTVFQEYSYIKIYFYIGWGVPLVMVMIWVFVMIFGVVTSGCWFLYSRLPHYWILEGPRYAVIIVNKIFLLNIIRVLVMKLRQSRTSEIEQVR
;
A
#
# COMPACT_ATOMS: atom_id res chain seq x y z
N MET A 1 -5.60 -14.70 0.71
CA MET A 1 -6.49 -14.41 -0.44
C MET A 1 -7.95 -14.51 -0.05
N PHE A 2 -8.43 -15.66 0.47
CA PHE A 2 -9.83 -15.82 0.90
C PHE A 2 -10.29 -14.80 1.95
N SER A 3 -9.48 -14.53 2.98
CA SER A 3 -9.80 -13.50 3.98
C SER A 3 -9.95 -12.09 3.36
N LEU A 4 -9.11 -11.74 2.39
CA LEU A 4 -9.11 -10.42 1.72
C LEU A 4 -10.35 -10.22 0.84
N VAL A 5 -10.72 -11.25 0.08
CA VAL A 5 -11.92 -11.24 -0.77
C VAL A 5 -13.18 -11.15 0.08
N ILE A 6 -13.23 -11.89 1.20
CA ILE A 6 -14.33 -11.84 2.16
C ILE A 6 -14.44 -10.44 2.78
N SER A 7 -13.33 -9.83 3.20
CA SER A 7 -13.36 -8.45 3.72
C SER A 7 -13.82 -7.42 2.68
N LEU A 8 -13.36 -7.53 1.42
CA LEU A 8 -13.81 -6.66 0.32
C LEU A 8 -15.31 -6.80 0.05
N PHE A 9 -15.81 -8.03 0.03
CA PHE A 9 -17.22 -8.33 -0.17
C PHE A 9 -18.08 -7.75 0.95
N ILE A 10 -17.64 -7.86 2.22
CA ILE A 10 -18.31 -7.25 3.38
C ILE A 10 -18.32 -5.72 3.26
N PHE A 11 -17.19 -5.09 2.96
CA PHE A 11 -17.12 -3.62 2.79
C PHE A 11 -17.88 -3.09 1.56
N TYR A 12 -18.10 -3.93 0.55
CA TYR A 12 -18.91 -3.59 -0.62
C TYR A 12 -20.40 -3.69 -0.30
N LYS A 13 -20.82 -4.72 0.45
CA LYS A 13 -22.22 -5.00 0.78
C LYS A 13 -22.78 -4.06 1.87
N TYR A 14 -21.96 -3.64 2.84
CA TYR A 14 -22.42 -2.77 3.94
C TYR A 14 -22.15 -1.27 3.67
N ARG A 15 -23.19 -0.58 3.17
CA ARG A 15 -23.19 0.88 2.91
C ARG A 15 -22.98 1.72 4.17
N ILE A 16 -23.28 1.18 5.35
CA ILE A 16 -23.12 1.79 6.68
C ILE A 16 -21.65 2.10 7.01
N LEU A 17 -20.70 1.34 6.45
CA LEU A 17 -19.27 1.56 6.70
C LEU A 17 -18.67 2.59 5.73
N ARG A 18 -19.43 3.29 4.88
CA ARG A 18 -18.91 4.21 3.84
C ARG A 18 -18.41 5.55 4.41
N ASN A 19 -17.44 5.49 5.31
CA ASN A 19 -16.73 6.66 5.81
C ASN A 19 -15.41 6.89 5.03
N ASN A 20 -14.78 8.05 5.23
CA ASN A 20 -13.53 8.43 4.57
C ASN A 20 -12.39 7.41 4.79
N ARG A 21 -12.29 6.83 5.99
CA ARG A 21 -11.39 5.70 6.28
C ARG A 21 -11.62 4.48 5.41
N THR A 22 -12.88 4.13 5.15
CA THR A 22 -13.23 2.91 4.41
C THR A 22 -12.95 3.05 2.92
N LYS A 23 -12.89 4.28 2.39
CA LYS A 23 -12.40 4.53 1.02
C LYS A 23 -10.90 4.23 0.89
N ILE A 24 -10.11 4.67 1.88
CA ILE A 24 -8.65 4.41 1.95
C ILE A 24 -8.40 2.89 2.05
N HIS A 25 -9.09 2.21 2.97
CA HIS A 25 -8.99 0.76 3.10
C HIS A 25 -9.41 0.00 1.84
N LYS A 26 -10.45 0.44 1.13
CA LYS A 26 -10.84 -0.18 -0.14
C LYS A 26 -9.71 -0.12 -1.18
N ASN A 27 -9.02 1.02 -1.30
CA ASN A 27 -7.89 1.13 -2.24
C ASN A 27 -6.72 0.23 -1.84
N LEU A 28 -6.42 0.12 -0.54
CA LEU A 28 -5.43 -0.81 -0.01
C LEU A 28 -5.77 -2.27 -0.38
N PHE A 29 -7.01 -2.67 -0.15
CA PHE A 29 -7.46 -4.02 -0.50
C PHE A 29 -7.44 -4.27 -2.01
N ILE A 30 -7.84 -3.29 -2.83
CA ILE A 30 -7.78 -3.40 -4.29
C ILE A 30 -6.33 -3.57 -4.76
N ALA A 31 -5.39 -2.74 -4.28
CA ALA A 31 -3.97 -2.86 -4.61
C ALA A 31 -3.42 -4.24 -4.19
N THR A 32 -3.79 -4.72 -3.00
CA THR A 32 -3.38 -6.05 -2.50
C THR A 32 -3.97 -7.19 -3.35
N THR A 33 -5.23 -7.07 -3.77
CA THR A 33 -5.87 -8.07 -4.63
C THR A 33 -5.22 -8.11 -6.00
N VAL A 34 -4.97 -6.95 -6.62
CA VAL A 34 -4.25 -6.87 -7.91
C VAL A 34 -2.88 -7.52 -7.79
N GLN A 35 -2.11 -7.15 -6.76
CA GLN A 35 -0.80 -7.75 -6.50
C GLN A 35 -0.85 -9.28 -6.40
N VAL A 36 -1.79 -9.82 -5.62
CA VAL A 36 -1.90 -11.27 -5.40
C VAL A 36 -2.34 -12.00 -6.67
N ILE A 37 -3.26 -11.43 -7.44
CA ILE A 37 -3.72 -12.01 -8.72
C ILE A 37 -2.56 -12.03 -9.72
N THR A 38 -1.86 -10.91 -9.93
CA THR A 38 -0.73 -10.84 -10.86
C THR A 38 0.37 -11.83 -10.48
N ARG A 39 0.69 -11.95 -9.19
CA ARG A 39 1.68 -12.93 -8.71
C ARG A 39 1.23 -14.38 -8.95
N LEU A 40 -0.05 -14.67 -8.74
CA LEU A 40 -0.61 -16.01 -8.96
C LEU A 40 -0.58 -16.38 -10.46
N LEU A 41 -0.94 -15.44 -11.34
CA LEU A 41 -0.88 -15.64 -12.79
C LEU A 41 0.54 -15.94 -13.27
N MET A 42 1.53 -15.18 -12.80
CA MET A 42 2.95 -15.43 -13.11
C MET A 42 3.41 -16.80 -12.60
N TYR A 43 3.03 -17.17 -11.38
CA TYR A 43 3.39 -18.49 -10.81
C TYR A 43 2.74 -19.66 -11.58
N ILE A 44 1.50 -19.50 -12.01
CA ILE A 44 0.77 -20.51 -12.81
C ILE A 44 1.43 -20.66 -14.19
N ASP A 45 1.76 -19.56 -14.86
CA ASP A 45 2.43 -19.59 -16.18
C ASP A 45 3.79 -20.30 -16.11
N GLU A 46 4.56 -20.04 -15.05
CA GLU A 46 5.86 -20.69 -14.80
C GLU A 46 5.71 -22.19 -14.42
N ASN A 47 4.72 -22.57 -13.60
CA ASN A 47 4.54 -23.97 -13.17
C ASN A 47 3.88 -24.87 -14.22
N LEU A 48 2.98 -24.32 -15.04
CA LEU A 48 2.28 -25.07 -16.09
C LEU A 48 3.00 -24.98 -17.44
N ASP A 49 4.15 -24.30 -17.49
CA ASP A 49 4.99 -24.12 -18.68
C ASP A 49 4.18 -23.63 -19.91
N MET A 50 3.13 -22.85 -19.65
CA MET A 50 2.17 -22.41 -20.68
C MET A 50 2.82 -21.40 -21.64
N LYS A 51 3.91 -20.74 -21.22
CA LYS A 51 4.69 -19.73 -21.96
C LYS A 51 3.86 -18.57 -22.51
N ILE A 52 2.63 -18.35 -22.06
CA ILE A 52 1.75 -17.30 -22.59
C ILE A 52 2.29 -15.91 -22.20
N ILE A 53 2.76 -15.78 -20.96
CA ILE A 53 3.34 -14.53 -20.44
C ILE A 53 4.80 -14.40 -20.90
N GLY A 54 5.50 -15.52 -21.07
CA GLY A 54 6.89 -15.56 -21.55
C GLY A 54 7.07 -15.28 -23.05
N GLU A 55 6.12 -15.67 -23.91
CA GLU A 55 6.20 -15.45 -25.37
C GLU A 55 5.91 -14.01 -25.78
N THR A 56 5.11 -13.29 -24.98
CA THR A 56 4.82 -11.88 -25.25
C THR A 56 5.62 -11.00 -24.31
N GLU A 57 6.79 -10.53 -24.77
CA GLU A 57 7.73 -9.72 -23.97
C GLU A 57 7.04 -8.54 -23.27
N TYR A 58 6.15 -7.84 -23.98
CA TYR A 58 5.39 -6.71 -23.44
C TYR A 58 4.43 -7.09 -22.31
N LEU A 59 3.84 -8.30 -22.33
CA LEU A 59 2.93 -8.76 -21.28
C LEU A 59 3.69 -9.10 -20.02
N CYS A 60 4.85 -9.76 -20.13
CA CYS A 60 5.71 -10.01 -18.99
C CYS A 60 6.13 -8.71 -18.30
N GLU A 61 6.68 -7.75 -19.06
CA GLU A 61 7.13 -6.47 -18.52
C GLU A 61 5.98 -5.72 -17.84
N ALA A 62 4.82 -5.63 -18.49
CA ALA A 62 3.64 -5.00 -17.93
C ALA A 62 3.19 -5.68 -16.61
N CYS A 63 3.22 -7.01 -16.53
CA CYS A 63 2.88 -7.73 -15.29
C CYS A 63 3.89 -7.45 -14.16
N ILE A 64 5.18 -7.38 -14.46
CA ILE A 64 6.22 -7.08 -13.45
C ILE A 64 6.04 -5.65 -12.92
N VAL A 65 5.88 -4.69 -13.84
CA VAL A 65 5.65 -3.28 -13.49
C VAL A 65 4.38 -3.12 -12.67
N LEU A 66 3.28 -3.77 -13.06
CA LEU A 66 2.02 -3.74 -12.33
C LEU A 66 2.16 -4.34 -10.93
N LEU A 67 2.92 -5.43 -10.79
CA LEU A 67 3.17 -6.07 -9.50
C LEU A 67 3.95 -5.14 -8.55
N GLU A 68 5.03 -4.53 -9.03
CA GLU A 68 5.85 -3.60 -8.23
C GLU A 68 5.10 -2.31 -7.88
N TYR A 69 4.27 -1.83 -8.80
CA TYR A 69 3.35 -0.72 -8.52
C TYR A 69 2.31 -1.08 -7.47
N ALA A 70 1.64 -2.22 -7.60
CA ALA A 70 0.63 -2.65 -6.64
C ALA A 70 1.23 -2.84 -5.23
N LYS A 71 2.45 -3.43 -5.14
CA LYS A 71 3.21 -3.52 -3.88
C LYS A 71 3.50 -2.14 -3.29
N THR A 72 4.07 -1.24 -4.08
CA THR A 72 4.49 0.10 -3.61
C THR A 72 3.28 0.94 -3.22
N ALA A 73 2.20 0.86 -3.99
CA ALA A 73 0.92 1.49 -3.67
C ALA A 73 0.34 0.95 -2.37
N MET A 74 0.36 -0.38 -2.14
CA MET A 74 -0.08 -0.97 -0.88
C MET A 74 0.67 -0.38 0.33
N PHE A 75 2.00 -0.27 0.26
CA PHE A 75 2.79 0.34 1.34
C PHE A 75 2.49 1.82 1.54
N MET A 76 2.31 2.59 0.46
CA MET A 76 1.95 4.02 0.57
C MET A 76 0.54 4.23 1.12
N TRP A 77 -0.43 3.41 0.71
CA TRP A 77 -1.78 3.44 1.26
C TRP A 77 -1.79 3.09 2.76
N MET A 78 -0.96 2.13 3.19
CA MET A 78 -0.78 1.82 4.61
C MET A 78 -0.16 2.99 5.39
N PHE A 79 0.78 3.73 4.78
CA PHE A 79 1.37 4.93 5.38
C PHE A 79 0.36 6.07 5.51
N ILE A 80 -0.42 6.34 4.46
CA ILE A 80 -1.47 7.38 4.46
C ILE A 80 -2.54 7.09 5.50
N GLU A 81 -2.89 5.82 5.69
CA GLU A 81 -3.82 5.41 6.73
C GLU A 81 -3.28 5.77 8.14
N GLY A 82 -2.00 5.47 8.40
CA GLY A 82 -1.33 5.85 9.65
C GLY A 82 -1.25 7.36 9.87
N LEU A 83 -0.92 8.12 8.82
CA LEU A 83 -0.87 9.58 8.86
C LEU A 83 -2.26 10.20 9.10
N TYR A 84 -3.30 9.66 8.44
CA TYR A 84 -4.69 10.08 8.63
C TYR A 84 -5.13 9.85 10.09
N LEU A 85 -4.85 8.67 10.63
CA LEU A 85 -5.07 8.32 12.04
C LEU A 85 -4.41 9.30 13.00
N HIS A 86 -3.12 9.57 12.80
CA HIS A 86 -2.34 10.50 13.63
C HIS A 86 -2.92 11.91 13.60
N ASN A 87 -3.21 12.43 12.40
CA ASN A 87 -3.72 13.79 12.24
C ASN A 87 -5.10 13.96 12.87
N VAL A 88 -5.99 12.97 12.78
CA VAL A 88 -7.30 13.01 13.45
C VAL A 88 -7.18 13.06 14.98
N ILE A 89 -6.18 12.37 15.55
CA ILE A 89 -5.99 12.29 17.01
C ILE A 89 -5.31 13.56 17.57
N THR A 90 -4.39 14.15 16.80
CA THR A 90 -3.56 15.29 17.21
C THR A 90 -4.18 16.63 16.86
N VAL A 91 -4.80 16.75 15.69
CA VAL A 91 -5.38 18.00 15.19
C VAL A 91 -6.89 17.83 15.18
N THR A 92 -7.54 18.27 16.24
CA THR A 92 -8.99 18.15 16.44
C THR A 92 -9.81 18.74 15.27
N VAL A 93 -10.40 17.85 14.47
CA VAL A 93 -11.73 17.91 13.80
C VAL A 93 -12.03 18.97 12.72
N PHE A 94 -11.21 19.97 12.43
CA PHE A 94 -11.70 21.12 11.63
C PHE A 94 -11.35 21.23 10.13
N GLN A 95 -11.10 20.14 9.37
CA GLN A 95 -10.84 20.29 7.91
C GLN A 95 -10.99 19.02 7.02
N GLU A 96 -11.92 18.12 7.33
CA GLU A 96 -11.97 16.75 6.78
C GLU A 96 -12.01 16.57 5.25
N TYR A 97 -12.64 17.45 4.46
CA TYR A 97 -12.94 17.12 3.06
C TYR A 97 -11.86 17.49 2.03
N SER A 98 -11.09 18.56 2.26
CA SER A 98 -10.12 19.06 1.28
C SER A 98 -8.81 18.25 1.31
N TYR A 99 -8.34 17.87 2.50
CA TYR A 99 -7.10 17.11 2.67
C TYR A 99 -7.19 15.66 2.17
N ILE A 100 -8.39 15.06 2.16
CA ILE A 100 -8.59 13.69 1.64
C ILE A 100 -8.26 13.57 0.16
N LYS A 101 -8.56 14.59 -0.65
CA LYS A 101 -8.20 14.60 -2.06
C LYS A 101 -6.68 14.58 -2.22
N ILE A 102 -5.97 15.37 -1.43
CA ILE A 102 -4.50 15.42 -1.43
C ILE A 102 -3.92 14.07 -1.03
N TYR A 103 -4.44 13.44 0.03
CA TYR A 103 -4.03 12.08 0.41
C TYR A 103 -4.25 11.06 -0.71
N PHE A 104 -5.35 11.16 -1.46
CA PHE A 104 -5.61 10.28 -2.60
C PHE A 104 -4.60 10.48 -3.74
N TYR A 105 -4.27 11.74 -4.08
CA TYR A 105 -3.26 12.05 -5.09
C TYR A 105 -1.87 11.57 -4.66
N ILE A 106 -1.50 11.72 -3.39
CA ILE A 106 -0.22 11.24 -2.87
C ILE A 106 -0.17 9.71 -2.88
N GLY A 107 -1.27 9.05 -2.50
CA GLY A 107 -1.33 7.59 -2.38
C GLY A 107 -1.22 6.82 -3.68
N TRP A 108 -1.66 7.40 -4.79
CA TRP A 108 -1.45 6.83 -6.13
C TRP A 108 -0.26 7.45 -6.87
N GLY A 109 -0.06 8.76 -6.73
CA GLY A 109 0.95 9.52 -7.46
C GLY A 109 2.38 9.17 -7.05
N VAL A 110 2.68 9.06 -5.76
CA VAL A 110 4.06 8.77 -5.32
C VAL A 110 4.51 7.35 -5.73
N PRO A 111 3.71 6.29 -5.55
CA PRO A 111 4.02 4.97 -6.10
C PRO A 111 4.23 5.00 -7.61
N LEU A 112 3.41 5.78 -8.34
CA LEU A 112 3.53 5.88 -9.79
C LEU A 112 4.86 6.52 -10.18
N VAL A 113 5.24 7.62 -9.54
CA VAL A 113 6.53 8.27 -9.81
C VAL A 113 7.71 7.35 -9.48
N MET A 114 7.69 6.67 -8.33
CA MET A 114 8.76 5.74 -7.95
C MET A 114 8.93 4.59 -8.94
N VAL A 115 7.81 4.01 -9.38
CA VAL A 115 7.84 2.92 -10.37
C VAL A 115 8.27 3.42 -11.73
N MET A 116 7.82 4.60 -12.17
CA MET A 116 8.24 5.19 -13.45
C MET A 116 9.74 5.44 -13.50
N ILE A 117 10.34 5.93 -12.41
CA ILE A 117 11.80 6.11 -12.30
C ILE A 117 12.51 4.76 -12.43
N TRP A 118 12.02 3.73 -11.74
CA TRP A 118 12.60 2.40 -11.83
C TRP A 118 12.48 1.79 -13.23
N VAL A 119 11.31 1.87 -13.86
CA VAL A 119 11.07 1.41 -15.24
C VAL A 119 12.02 2.11 -16.21
N PHE A 120 12.18 3.43 -16.07
CA PHE A 120 13.11 4.19 -16.90
C PHE A 120 14.55 3.67 -16.73
N VAL A 121 15.01 3.47 -15.50
CA VAL A 121 16.35 2.91 -15.24
C VAL A 121 16.51 1.50 -15.82
N MET A 122 15.47 0.66 -15.75
CA MET A 122 15.51 -0.70 -16.28
C MET A 122 15.57 -0.75 -17.82
N ILE A 123 14.75 0.06 -18.50
CA ILE A 123 14.70 0.15 -19.97
C ILE A 123 16.01 0.72 -20.53
N PHE A 124 16.53 1.80 -19.93
CA PHE A 124 17.69 2.51 -20.48
C PHE A 124 19.03 1.96 -20.00
N GLY A 125 19.08 1.33 -18.82
CA GLY A 125 20.33 0.99 -18.16
C GLY A 125 20.67 -0.50 -18.12
N VAL A 126 19.73 -1.41 -18.38
CA VAL A 126 19.92 -2.83 -18.01
C VAL A 126 19.46 -3.83 -19.07
N VAL A 127 18.23 -3.76 -19.58
CA VAL A 127 17.67 -4.83 -20.43
C VAL A 127 17.14 -4.24 -21.73
N THR A 128 17.81 -4.56 -22.84
CA THR A 128 17.42 -4.13 -24.21
C THR A 128 16.50 -5.12 -24.92
N SER A 129 16.35 -6.36 -24.43
CA SER A 129 15.53 -7.39 -25.07
C SER A 129 15.22 -8.53 -24.10
N GLY A 130 13.94 -8.92 -23.99
CA GLY A 130 13.47 -10.04 -23.18
C GLY A 130 12.83 -9.67 -21.84
N CYS A 131 12.00 -10.59 -21.35
CA CYS A 131 11.23 -10.48 -20.10
C CYS A 131 12.13 -10.32 -18.84
N TRP A 132 11.81 -9.38 -17.96
CA TRP A 132 12.65 -9.00 -16.80
C TRP A 132 12.63 -9.99 -15.62
N PHE A 133 12.45 -11.29 -15.83
CA PHE A 133 12.28 -12.30 -14.76
C PHE A 133 13.44 -12.29 -13.73
N LEU A 134 14.65 -11.87 -14.15
CA LEU A 134 15.85 -11.83 -13.30
C LEU A 134 16.12 -10.48 -12.62
N TYR A 135 15.20 -9.50 -12.67
CA TYR A 135 15.43 -8.15 -12.13
C TYR A 135 15.84 -8.16 -10.64
N SER A 136 15.38 -9.16 -9.87
CA SER A 136 15.69 -9.33 -8.44
C SER A 136 17.18 -9.61 -8.15
N ARG A 137 17.97 -10.05 -9.13
CA ARG A 137 19.42 -10.28 -8.98
C ARG A 137 20.26 -9.05 -9.34
N LEU A 138 19.65 -8.02 -9.89
CA LEU A 138 20.35 -6.79 -10.25
C LEU A 138 20.44 -5.84 -9.05
N PRO A 139 21.55 -5.10 -8.91
CA PRO A 139 21.68 -4.10 -7.84
C PRO A 139 20.61 -2.99 -7.93
N HIS A 140 20.02 -2.80 -9.11
CA HIS A 140 18.90 -1.88 -9.35
C HIS A 140 17.60 -2.27 -8.62
N TYR A 141 17.48 -3.49 -8.09
CA TYR A 141 16.39 -3.90 -7.19
C TYR A 141 16.31 -3.02 -5.92
N TRP A 142 17.46 -2.60 -5.39
CA TRP A 142 17.52 -1.76 -4.19
C TRP A 142 16.95 -0.35 -4.39
N ILE A 143 16.83 0.12 -5.63
CA ILE A 143 16.27 1.44 -5.95
C ILE A 143 14.79 1.52 -5.57
N LEU A 144 14.04 0.42 -5.71
CA LEU A 144 12.64 0.33 -5.28
C LEU A 144 12.51 -0.11 -3.82
N GLU A 145 13.33 -1.06 -3.37
CA GLU A 145 13.22 -1.57 -2.01
C GLU A 145 13.70 -0.59 -0.95
N GLY A 146 14.76 0.19 -1.20
CA GLY A 146 15.28 1.18 -0.24
C GLY A 146 14.21 2.19 0.20
N PRO A 147 13.56 2.90 -0.74
CA PRO A 147 12.44 3.79 -0.43
C PRO A 147 11.28 3.06 0.27
N ARG A 148 11.00 1.81 -0.11
CA ARG A 148 9.95 0.98 0.50
C ARG A 148 10.24 0.69 1.98
N TYR A 149 11.48 0.29 2.31
CA TYR A 149 11.92 0.10 3.68
C TYR A 149 11.90 1.39 4.48
N ALA A 150 12.31 2.52 3.89
CA ALA A 150 12.24 3.82 4.54
C ALA A 150 10.78 4.18 4.92
N VAL A 151 9.83 3.99 3.99
CA VAL A 151 8.39 4.20 4.25
C VAL A 151 7.89 3.28 5.38
N ILE A 152 8.31 2.01 5.41
CA ILE A 152 7.94 1.07 6.49
C ILE A 152 8.45 1.53 7.85
N ILE A 153 9.71 1.97 7.94
CA ILE A 153 10.32 2.45 9.20
C ILE A 153 9.58 3.68 9.70
N VAL A 154 9.33 4.65 8.81
CA VAL A 154 8.59 5.87 9.14
C VAL A 154 7.17 5.53 9.61
N ASN A 155 6.47 4.62 8.92
CA ASN A 155 5.14 4.17 9.30
C ASN A 155 5.12 3.50 10.69
N LYS A 156 6.14 2.67 11.00
CA LYS A 156 6.28 2.07 12.34
C LYS A 156 6.44 3.12 13.44
N ILE A 157 7.24 4.16 13.19
CA ILE A 157 7.44 5.25 14.17
C ILE A 157 6.13 5.99 14.43
N PHE A 158 5.37 6.32 13.39
CA PHE A 158 4.05 6.94 13.54
C PHE A 158 3.09 6.05 14.32
N LEU A 159 3.04 4.75 14.01
CA LEU A 159 2.19 3.81 14.73
C LEU A 159 2.50 3.77 16.24
N LEU A 160 3.79 3.71 16.59
CA LEU A 160 4.22 3.73 17.99
C LEU A 160 3.83 5.03 18.70
N ASN A 161 3.97 6.17 18.04
CA ASN A 161 3.55 7.46 18.59
C ASN A 161 2.04 7.52 18.83
N ILE A 162 1.23 7.04 17.88
CA ILE A 162 -0.23 6.96 18.02
C ILE A 162 -0.62 6.07 19.20
N ILE A 163 -0.03 4.87 19.30
CA ILE A 163 -0.32 3.94 20.40
C ILE A 163 0.02 4.59 21.75
N ARG A 164 1.17 5.28 21.85
CA ARG A 164 1.54 6.01 23.08
C ARG A 164 0.51 7.06 23.44
N VAL A 165 0.11 7.93 22.50
CA VAL A 165 -0.89 8.98 22.74
C VAL A 165 -2.23 8.39 23.13
N LEU A 166 -2.68 7.32 22.46
CA LEU A 166 -3.93 6.64 22.77
C LEU A 166 -3.91 6.04 24.17
N VAL A 167 -2.82 5.35 24.54
CA VAL A 167 -2.65 4.76 25.87
C VAL A 167 -2.60 5.84 26.95
N MET A 168 -1.93 6.97 26.70
CA MET A 168 -1.92 8.11 27.62
C MET A 168 -3.34 8.68 27.81
N LYS A 169 -4.08 8.93 26.74
CA LYS A 169 -5.47 9.42 26.80
C LYS A 169 -6.41 8.43 27.49
N LEU A 170 -6.30 7.13 27.20
CA LEU A 170 -7.08 6.07 27.85
C LEU A 170 -6.78 5.97 29.34
N ARG A 171 -5.51 6.12 29.74
CA ARG A 171 -5.12 6.10 31.14
C ARG A 171 -5.67 7.33 31.86
N GLN A 172 -5.61 8.51 31.23
CA GLN A 172 -6.16 9.75 31.78
C GLN A 172 -7.69 9.69 31.95
N SER A 173 -8.42 9.16 30.96
CA SER A 173 -9.87 8.93 31.04
C SER A 173 -10.26 7.97 32.17
N ARG A 174 -9.48 6.89 32.35
CA ARG A 174 -9.71 5.92 33.44
C ARG A 174 -9.45 6.54 34.81
N THR A 175 -8.42 7.39 34.93
CA THR A 175 -8.13 8.10 36.18
C THR A 175 -9.22 9.10 36.53
N SER A 176 -9.76 9.84 35.55
CA SER A 176 -10.87 10.78 35.79
C SER A 176 -12.17 10.09 36.21
N GLU A 177 -12.48 8.90 35.68
CA GLU A 177 -13.66 8.13 36.11
C GLU A 177 -13.52 7.61 37.55
N ILE A 178 -12.31 7.21 37.97
CA ILE A 178 -12.05 6.76 39.35
C ILE A 178 -12.17 7.91 40.36
N GLU A 179 -11.75 9.12 39.99
CA GLU A 179 -11.92 10.32 40.84
C GLU A 179 -13.38 10.77 40.97
N GLN A 180 -14.23 10.59 39.95
CA GLN A 180 -15.64 10.97 40.03
C GLN A 180 -16.51 10.02 40.87
N VAL A 181 -16.04 8.79 41.13
CA VAL A 181 -16.76 7.77 41.92
C VAL A 181 -16.43 7.86 43.42
N ARG A 182 -15.39 8.60 43.79
CA ARG A 182 -14.92 8.76 45.18
C ARG A 182 -15.49 10.02 45.82
#